data_AF-A0A4V2DSF0-F1
#
_entry.id   AF-A0A4V2DSF0-F1
#
_cell.length_a   1.000
_cell.length_b   1.000
_cell.length_c   1.000
_cell.angle_alpha   90.00
_cell.angle_beta   90.00
_cell.angle_gamma   90.00
#
_symmetry.space_group_name_H-M   'P 1'
#
loop_
_entity.id
_entity.type
_entity.pdbx_description
1 polymer ?
#
loop_
_entity_poly.entity_id
_entity_poly.type
_entity_poly.pdbx_seq_one_letter_code
_entity_poly.pdbx_strand_id
1 'polypeptide(L)'
;MKKQLIGLSMVVALAISGCATTPSKPRTFDQLGQYTTVPLNEHSYRISFQGNSNMSFGTAEEITLVKAAQTTLLNGFTYFKVLDDPSNRTLQPPRKAVVYPSQSYYPYGWGYRRHPGFWNDPFYDMPQVVTLDPVQVSYTIECYKDKKSSPNDAFDARLILQSLGQKYGVSPTGQVLQPQPVTVPSAK
;
A
#
# COMPACT_ATOMS: atom_id res chain seq x y z
N MET A 1 23.73 46.18 30.24
CA MET A 1 23.86 45.51 28.93
C MET A 1 23.99 43.98 29.01
N LYS A 2 24.34 43.37 30.15
CA LYS A 2 24.49 41.89 30.28
C LYS A 2 23.18 41.11 30.45
N LYS A 3 22.12 41.73 30.98
CA LYS A 3 20.82 41.09 31.24
C LYS A 3 19.91 40.96 29.99
N GLN A 4 20.13 41.79 28.98
CA GLN A 4 19.34 41.78 27.74
C GLN A 4 19.84 40.74 26.72
N LEU A 5 21.13 40.38 26.77
CA LEU A 5 21.71 39.31 25.96
C LEU A 5 21.21 37.91 26.36
N ILE A 6 20.85 37.71 27.63
CA ILE A 6 20.36 36.41 28.14
C ILE A 6 18.88 36.20 27.78
N GLY A 7 18.07 37.26 27.79
CA GLY A 7 16.66 37.18 27.43
C GLY A 7 16.44 36.84 25.95
N LEU A 8 17.31 37.34 25.07
CA LEU A 8 17.21 37.10 23.63
C LEU A 8 17.59 35.66 23.26
N SER A 9 18.53 35.02 23.96
CA SER A 9 18.91 33.63 23.67
C SER A 9 17.84 32.62 24.09
N MET A 10 17.03 32.94 25.11
CA MET A 10 15.98 32.05 25.61
C MET A 10 14.75 32.01 24.68
N VAL A 11 14.47 33.11 23.97
CA VAL A 11 13.38 33.18 22.98
C VAL A 11 13.72 32.42 21.71
N VAL A 12 14.99 32.40 21.29
CA VAL A 12 15.44 31.67 20.09
C VAL A 12 15.41 30.15 20.29
N ALA A 13 15.64 29.66 21.52
CA ALA A 13 15.63 28.22 21.82
C ALA A 13 14.23 27.58 21.72
N LEU A 14 13.16 28.33 21.98
CA LEU A 14 11.77 27.85 21.90
C LEU A 14 11.20 27.82 20.47
N ALA A 15 11.86 28.49 19.51
CA ALA A 15 11.39 28.54 18.12
C ALA A 15 11.86 27.35 17.26
N ILE A 16 12.76 26.49 17.76
CA ILE A 16 13.41 25.42 16.97
C ILE A 16 12.86 24.02 17.34
N SER A 17 12.02 23.89 18.37
CA SER A 17 11.41 22.61 18.79
C SER A 17 10.17 22.22 17.96
N GLY A 18 10.24 22.37 16.64
CA GLY A 18 9.11 22.19 15.72
C GLY A 18 9.41 21.37 14.46
N CYS A 19 10.48 20.59 14.44
CA CYS A 19 10.78 19.69 13.32
C CYS A 19 9.76 18.53 13.25
N ALA A 20 8.63 18.83 12.62
CA ALA A 20 7.99 18.08 11.56
C ALA A 20 7.73 16.58 11.80
N THR A 21 6.78 16.26 12.68
CA THR A 21 5.89 15.12 12.44
C THR A 21 4.81 15.54 11.44
N THR A 22 5.15 15.57 10.15
CA THR A 22 4.11 15.71 9.11
C THR A 22 3.20 14.50 9.17
N PRO A 23 1.90 14.65 9.45
CA PRO A 23 0.98 13.53 9.40
C PRO A 23 0.97 12.98 7.98
N SER A 24 1.29 11.69 7.84
CA SER A 24 1.19 11.00 6.56
C SER A 24 -0.24 11.17 6.06
N LYS A 25 -0.42 11.85 4.93
CA LYS A 25 -1.74 12.00 4.32
C LYS A 25 -2.33 10.60 4.13
N PRO A 26 -3.60 10.37 4.49
CA PRO A 26 -4.26 9.11 4.22
C PRO A 26 -4.23 8.86 2.70
N ARG A 27 -3.76 7.67 2.31
CA ARG A 27 -3.70 7.28 0.90
C ARG A 27 -5.10 7.00 0.39
N THR A 28 -5.42 7.50 -0.80
CA THR A 28 -6.68 7.18 -1.47
C THR A 28 -6.62 5.78 -2.07
N PHE A 29 -7.77 5.23 -2.48
CA PHE A 29 -7.85 3.92 -3.11
C PHE A 29 -6.87 3.80 -4.29
N ASP A 30 -6.85 4.79 -5.18
CA ASP A 30 -5.98 4.80 -6.36
C ASP A 30 -4.47 4.94 -6.01
N GLN A 31 -4.13 5.27 -4.76
CA GLN A 31 -2.76 5.38 -4.26
C GLN A 31 -2.28 4.14 -3.49
N LEU A 32 -3.12 3.11 -3.34
CA LEU A 32 -2.75 1.86 -2.66
C LEU A 32 -1.76 1.02 -3.49
N GLY A 33 -1.77 1.18 -4.81
CA GLY A 33 -0.90 0.48 -5.75
C GLY A 33 -1.19 0.91 -7.18
N GLN A 34 -0.72 0.12 -8.14
CA GLN A 34 -1.02 0.32 -9.56
C GLN A 34 -2.17 -0.59 -9.97
N TYR A 35 -3.21 0.02 -10.56
CA TYR A 35 -4.35 -0.70 -11.11
C TYR A 35 -4.29 -0.67 -12.63
N THR A 36 -4.59 -1.80 -13.25
CA THR A 36 -4.75 -1.91 -14.70
C THR A 36 -6.08 -2.58 -14.98
N THR A 37 -6.87 -1.99 -15.86
CA THR A 37 -8.18 -2.50 -16.29
C THR A 37 -8.19 -2.58 -17.80
N VAL A 38 -8.20 -3.79 -18.33
CA VAL A 38 -8.17 -4.05 -19.78
C VAL A 38 -9.50 -4.69 -20.17
N PRO A 39 -10.32 -4.05 -21.02
CA PRO A 39 -11.49 -4.70 -21.57
C PRO A 39 -11.05 -5.85 -22.48
N LEU A 40 -11.59 -7.04 -22.24
CA LEU A 40 -11.33 -8.22 -23.07
C LEU A 40 -12.45 -8.43 -24.10
N ASN A 41 -13.71 -8.21 -23.69
CA ASN A 41 -14.90 -8.17 -24.54
C ASN A 41 -15.89 -7.12 -23.99
N GLU A 42 -17.07 -6.99 -24.59
CA GLU A 42 -18.13 -6.08 -24.13
C GLU A 42 -18.58 -6.33 -22.67
N HIS A 43 -18.46 -7.58 -22.20
CA HIS A 43 -18.90 -8.00 -20.88
C HIS A 43 -17.77 -8.62 -20.05
N SER A 44 -16.52 -8.64 -20.54
CA SER A 44 -15.41 -9.22 -19.80
C SER A 44 -14.22 -8.26 -19.70
N TYR A 45 -13.61 -8.25 -18.53
CA TYR A 45 -12.54 -7.33 -18.17
C TYR A 45 -11.43 -8.07 -17.46
N ARG A 46 -10.17 -7.75 -17.77
CA ARG A 46 -9.01 -8.16 -16.98
C ARG A 46 -8.61 -7.03 -16.07
N ILE A 47 -8.53 -7.32 -14.79
CA ILE A 47 -8.18 -6.35 -13.75
C ILE A 47 -6.92 -6.87 -13.08
N SER A 48 -5.84 -6.11 -13.13
CA SER A 48 -4.62 -6.45 -12.42
C SER A 48 -4.25 -5.35 -11.44
N PHE A 49 -3.77 -5.79 -10.28
CA PHE A 49 -3.28 -4.94 -9.21
C PHE A 49 -1.84 -5.29 -8.91
N GLN A 50 -1.00 -4.27 -8.81
CA GLN A 50 0.37 -4.37 -8.36
C GLN A 50 0.55 -3.52 -7.11
N GLY A 51 0.74 -4.21 -5.98
CA GLY A 51 1.00 -3.62 -4.68
C GLY A 51 2.49 -3.53 -4.35
N ASN A 52 2.78 -2.98 -3.17
CA ASN A 52 4.15 -2.94 -2.65
C ASN A 52 4.60 -4.34 -2.20
N SER A 53 5.91 -4.57 -2.14
CA SER A 53 6.49 -5.87 -1.71
C SER A 53 6.19 -6.23 -0.24
N ASN A 54 5.86 -5.24 0.59
CA ASN A 54 5.47 -5.45 2.00
C ASN A 54 3.98 -5.75 2.19
N MET A 55 3.16 -5.68 1.13
CA MET A 55 1.74 -5.97 1.19
C MET A 55 1.50 -7.49 1.26
N SER A 56 0.46 -7.94 1.95
CA SER A 56 0.13 -9.37 1.95
C SER A 56 -0.68 -9.74 0.70
N PHE A 57 -0.53 -10.97 0.23
CA PHE A 57 -1.28 -11.46 -0.93
C PHE A 57 -2.79 -11.35 -0.71
N GLY A 58 -3.31 -11.78 0.44
CA GLY A 58 -4.74 -11.66 0.74
C GLY A 58 -5.25 -10.22 0.74
N THR A 59 -4.45 -9.24 1.18
CA THR A 59 -4.85 -7.82 1.04
C THR A 59 -4.87 -7.36 -0.41
N ALA A 60 -3.93 -7.82 -1.24
CA ALA A 60 -3.92 -7.52 -2.67
C ALA A 60 -5.11 -8.15 -3.40
N GLU A 61 -5.51 -9.38 -3.03
CA GLU A 61 -6.70 -10.05 -3.54
C GLU A 61 -7.98 -9.28 -3.19
N GLU A 62 -8.16 -8.91 -1.92
CA GLU A 62 -9.29 -8.10 -1.48
C GLU A 62 -9.37 -6.77 -2.25
N ILE A 63 -8.24 -6.06 -2.40
CA ILE A 63 -8.17 -4.79 -3.13
C ILE A 63 -8.54 -4.99 -4.60
N THR A 64 -8.06 -6.06 -5.23
CA THR A 64 -8.36 -6.39 -6.62
C THR A 64 -9.85 -6.73 -6.79
N LEU A 65 -10.44 -7.45 -5.84
CA LEU A 65 -11.86 -7.76 -5.82
C LEU A 65 -12.72 -6.50 -5.68
N VAL A 66 -12.31 -5.56 -4.84
CA VAL A 66 -12.97 -4.25 -4.72
C VAL A 66 -12.86 -3.47 -6.03
N LYS A 67 -11.69 -3.49 -6.69
CA LYS A 67 -11.53 -2.86 -8.01
C LYS A 67 -12.42 -3.52 -9.07
N ALA A 68 -12.60 -4.84 -9.00
CA ALA A 68 -13.53 -5.56 -9.85
C ALA A 68 -14.98 -5.12 -9.64
N ALA A 69 -15.45 -5.10 -8.40
CA ALA A 69 -16.79 -4.60 -8.09
C ALA A 69 -16.98 -3.15 -8.56
N GLN A 70 -15.99 -2.27 -8.34
CA GLN A 70 -16.00 -0.90 -8.83
C GLN A 70 -16.14 -0.85 -10.36
N THR A 71 -15.32 -1.61 -11.08
CA THR A 71 -15.31 -1.64 -12.55
C THR A 71 -16.64 -2.15 -13.10
N THR A 72 -17.23 -3.17 -12.47
CA THR A 72 -18.56 -3.71 -12.83
C THR A 72 -19.65 -2.64 -12.75
N LEU A 73 -19.72 -1.90 -11.63
CA LEU A 73 -20.73 -0.86 -11.46
C LEU A 73 -20.52 0.33 -12.40
N LEU A 74 -19.28 0.77 -12.57
CA LEU A 74 -18.96 1.92 -13.43
C LEU A 74 -19.29 1.64 -14.91
N ASN A 75 -19.20 0.38 -15.35
CA ASN A 75 -19.59 -0.04 -16.71
C ASN A 75 -21.09 -0.37 -16.84
N GLY A 76 -21.91 -0.11 -15.81
CA GLY A 76 -23.37 -0.30 -15.86
C GLY A 76 -23.87 -1.72 -15.64
N PHE A 77 -23.02 -2.60 -15.08
CA PHE A 77 -23.40 -3.95 -14.65
C PHE A 77 -23.64 -3.98 -13.14
N THR A 78 -24.25 -5.06 -12.64
CA THR A 78 -24.55 -5.21 -11.20
C THR A 78 -23.94 -6.46 -10.59
N TYR A 79 -23.78 -7.51 -11.38
CA TYR A 79 -23.18 -8.78 -10.97
C TYR A 79 -21.92 -9.05 -11.77
N PHE A 80 -20.98 -9.77 -11.18
CA PHE A 80 -19.82 -10.27 -11.92
C PHE A 80 -19.35 -11.62 -11.38
N LYS A 81 -18.71 -12.40 -12.23
CA LYS A 81 -18.06 -13.66 -11.87
C LYS A 81 -16.57 -13.54 -12.15
N VAL A 82 -15.75 -14.00 -11.21
CA VAL A 82 -14.31 -14.16 -11.44
C VAL A 82 -14.09 -15.47 -12.18
N LEU A 83 -13.47 -15.40 -13.36
CA LEU A 83 -13.08 -16.56 -14.13
C LEU A 83 -11.76 -17.12 -13.58
N ASP A 84 -11.70 -18.44 -13.44
CA ASP A 84 -10.48 -19.16 -13.09
C ASP A 84 -9.45 -18.99 -14.20
N ASP A 85 -8.44 -18.14 -13.98
CA ASP A 85 -7.29 -18.06 -14.87
C ASP A 85 -6.19 -19.00 -14.33
N PRO A 86 -5.76 -20.02 -15.08
CA PRO A 86 -4.63 -20.86 -14.67
C PRO A 86 -3.35 -20.04 -14.41
N SER A 87 -3.19 -18.86 -15.00
CA SER A 87 -2.04 -17.99 -14.71
C SER A 87 -2.04 -17.46 -13.27
N ASN A 88 -3.21 -17.34 -12.63
CA ASN A 88 -3.29 -17.02 -11.20
C ASN A 88 -2.89 -18.17 -10.29
N ARG A 89 -2.97 -19.42 -10.78
CA ARG A 89 -2.64 -20.61 -9.98
C ARG A 89 -1.14 -20.87 -9.93
N THR A 90 -0.38 -20.47 -10.94
CA THR A 90 1.09 -20.47 -10.92
C THR A 90 1.61 -19.29 -10.11
N LEU A 91 1.34 -19.34 -8.81
CA LEU A 91 1.96 -18.47 -7.80
C LEU A 91 3.44 -18.82 -7.73
N GLN A 92 4.29 -18.11 -8.47
CA GLN A 92 5.72 -18.17 -8.20
C GLN A 92 5.94 -17.57 -6.80
N PRO A 93 6.63 -18.27 -5.89
CA PRO A 93 6.94 -17.69 -4.60
C PRO A 93 7.73 -16.40 -4.82
N PRO A 94 7.38 -15.29 -4.15
CA PRO A 94 8.03 -14.02 -4.39
C PRO A 94 9.52 -14.16 -4.09
N ARG A 95 10.38 -13.63 -4.96
CA ARG A 95 11.82 -13.74 -4.74
C ARG A 95 12.20 -13.00 -3.47
N LYS A 96 12.87 -13.72 -2.58
CA LYS A 96 13.42 -13.19 -1.34
C LYS A 96 14.92 -13.09 -1.47
N ALA A 97 15.47 -11.95 -1.07
CA ALA A 97 16.91 -11.78 -0.93
C ALA A 97 17.27 -11.71 0.54
N VAL A 98 18.34 -12.41 0.89
CA VAL A 98 18.99 -12.26 2.19
C VAL A 98 20.01 -11.13 2.04
N VAL A 99 19.71 -9.98 2.64
CA VAL A 99 20.60 -8.83 2.64
C VAL A 99 21.41 -8.87 3.93
N TYR A 100 22.73 -8.95 3.77
CA TYR A 100 23.66 -8.81 4.88
C TYR A 100 23.95 -7.32 5.10
N PRO A 101 23.97 -6.85 6.37
CA PRO A 101 24.41 -5.50 6.67
C PRO A 101 25.83 -5.30 6.13
N SER A 102 26.08 -4.17 5.46
CA SER A 102 27.41 -3.84 4.96
C SER A 102 28.35 -3.65 6.14
N GLN A 103 29.48 -4.34 6.17
CA GLN A 103 30.54 -4.06 7.12
C GLN A 103 30.91 -2.58 7.00
N SER A 104 30.81 -1.83 8.10
CA SER A 104 31.14 -0.40 8.11
C SER A 104 32.58 -0.23 7.64
N TYR A 105 32.77 0.25 6.42
CA TYR A 105 34.09 0.59 5.89
C TYR A 105 34.57 1.83 6.63
N TYR A 106 35.31 1.63 7.71
CA TYR A 106 35.96 2.72 8.41
C TYR A 106 37.05 3.29 7.48
N PRO A 107 36.96 4.57 7.05
CA PRO A 107 38.03 5.18 6.27
C PRO A 107 39.30 5.17 7.12
N TYR A 108 40.35 4.61 6.54
CA TYR A 108 41.67 4.46 7.14
C TYR A 108 42.22 5.83 7.58
N GLY A 109 41.99 6.18 8.85
CA GLY A 109 42.40 7.42 9.46
C GLY A 109 43.00 7.16 10.84
N TRP A 110 44.32 6.95 10.86
CA TRP A 110 45.24 7.18 11.98
C TRP A 110 44.74 6.88 13.39
N GLY A 111 45.19 5.74 13.95
CA GLY A 111 45.74 5.79 15.31
C GLY A 111 45.15 4.91 16.40
N TYR A 112 44.24 3.98 16.14
CA TYR A 112 43.80 3.05 17.19
C TYR A 112 44.09 1.59 16.88
N ARG A 113 44.69 0.96 17.91
CA ARG A 113 45.26 -0.37 17.92
C ARG A 113 44.30 -1.42 17.37
N ARG A 114 44.87 -2.33 16.58
CA ARG A 114 44.26 -3.63 16.26
C ARG A 114 43.78 -4.31 17.54
N HIS A 115 42.48 -4.46 17.71
CA HIS A 115 41.88 -5.33 18.71
C HIS A 115 41.46 -6.63 18.01
N PRO A 116 42.00 -7.81 18.40
CA PRO A 116 41.76 -9.09 17.73
C PRO A 116 40.43 -9.72 18.20
N GLY A 117 39.34 -8.94 18.13
CA GLY A 117 38.05 -9.32 18.67
C GLY A 117 36.94 -8.64 17.90
N PHE A 118 36.82 -8.97 16.61
CA PHE A 118 35.61 -8.71 15.84
C PHE A 118 34.52 -9.64 16.41
N TRP A 119 33.94 -9.25 17.54
CA TRP A 119 32.71 -9.86 18.03
C TRP A 119 31.65 -9.50 17.00
N ASN A 120 31.16 -10.50 16.24
CA ASN A 120 29.95 -10.33 15.44
C ASN A 120 28.87 -9.88 16.42
N ASP A 121 28.43 -8.63 16.32
CA ASP A 121 27.43 -8.11 17.25
C ASP A 121 26.10 -8.75 16.85
N PRO A 122 25.53 -9.64 17.69
CA PRO A 122 24.31 -10.37 17.34
C PRO A 122 23.10 -9.45 17.13
N PHE A 123 23.20 -8.16 17.43
CA PHE A 123 22.13 -7.19 17.22
C PHE A 123 22.24 -6.42 15.89
N TYR A 124 23.45 -6.25 15.34
CA TYR A 124 23.67 -5.42 14.13
C TYR A 124 24.11 -6.21 12.90
N ASP A 125 24.68 -7.40 13.07
CA ASP A 125 25.16 -8.25 11.97
C ASP A 125 24.12 -9.28 11.49
N MET A 126 22.86 -9.13 11.89
CA MET A 126 21.80 -10.09 11.51
C MET A 126 21.38 -9.89 10.05
N PRO A 127 21.39 -10.96 9.23
CA PRO A 127 20.88 -10.89 7.87
C PRO A 127 19.37 -10.62 7.86
N GLN A 128 18.94 -9.70 7.00
CA GLN A 128 17.53 -9.35 6.83
C GLN A 128 16.99 -10.02 5.57
N VAL A 129 15.85 -10.70 5.67
CA VAL A 129 15.16 -11.26 4.52
C VAL A 129 14.19 -10.20 3.99
N VAL A 130 14.46 -9.68 2.80
CA VAL A 130 13.59 -8.73 2.12
C VAL A 130 12.93 -9.39 0.91
N THR A 131 11.63 -9.16 0.76
CA THR A 131 10.90 -9.55 -0.44
C THR A 131 11.16 -8.49 -1.51
N LEU A 132 11.74 -8.90 -2.64
CA LEU A 132 12.08 -7.99 -3.73
C LEU A 132 10.90 -7.78 -4.67
N ASP A 133 10.14 -8.84 -4.93
CA ASP A 133 9.08 -8.80 -5.92
C ASP A 133 7.82 -8.14 -5.35
N PRO A 134 7.18 -7.23 -6.12
CA PRO A 134 5.90 -6.65 -5.73
C PRO A 134 4.82 -7.73 -5.74
N VAL A 135 3.83 -7.60 -4.85
CA VAL A 135 2.66 -8.48 -4.89
C VAL A 135 1.81 -8.10 -6.09
N GLN A 136 1.48 -9.10 -6.91
CA GLN A 136 0.65 -8.94 -8.10
C GLN A 136 -0.52 -9.92 -8.05
N VAL A 137 -1.71 -9.42 -8.34
CA VAL A 137 -2.94 -10.22 -8.46
C VAL A 137 -3.65 -9.78 -9.73
N SER A 138 -4.15 -10.73 -10.51
CA SER A 138 -4.97 -10.43 -11.67
C SER A 138 -6.28 -11.19 -11.61
N TYR A 139 -7.41 -10.59 -11.94
CA TYR A 139 -8.69 -11.27 -12.09
C TYR A 139 -9.23 -11.01 -13.47
N THR A 140 -9.62 -12.07 -14.15
CA THR A 140 -10.47 -11.97 -15.32
C THR A 140 -11.91 -12.07 -14.84
N ILE A 141 -12.72 -11.06 -15.12
CA ILE A 141 -14.11 -11.02 -14.69
C ILE A 141 -15.05 -11.01 -15.89
N GLU A 142 -16.22 -11.62 -15.70
CA GLU A 142 -17.35 -11.56 -16.60
C GLU A 142 -18.51 -10.86 -15.88
N CYS A 143 -19.11 -9.86 -16.53
CA CYS A 143 -20.08 -8.94 -15.93
C CYS A 143 -21.49 -9.20 -16.46
N TYR A 144 -22.49 -9.01 -15.59
CA TYR A 144 -23.90 -9.25 -15.89
C TYR A 144 -24.77 -8.11 -15.35
N LYS A 145 -25.82 -7.75 -16.10
CA LYS A 145 -26.75 -6.68 -15.71
C LYS A 145 -27.78 -7.13 -14.68
N ASP A 146 -28.24 -8.38 -14.81
CA ASP A 146 -29.34 -8.92 -14.02
C ASP A 146 -28.98 -10.27 -13.41
N LYS A 147 -29.54 -10.56 -12.23
CA LYS A 147 -29.38 -11.84 -11.54
C LYS A 147 -29.85 -13.05 -12.35
N LYS A 148 -30.77 -12.85 -13.29
CA LYS A 148 -31.29 -13.91 -14.17
C LYS A 148 -30.29 -14.35 -15.23
N SER A 149 -29.43 -13.43 -15.68
CA SER A 149 -28.38 -13.72 -16.65
C SER A 149 -27.08 -14.18 -15.99
N SER A 150 -26.93 -13.91 -14.69
CA SER A 150 -25.73 -14.28 -13.94
C SER A 150 -25.79 -15.73 -13.46
N PRO A 151 -24.65 -16.43 -13.45
CA PRO A 151 -24.51 -17.71 -12.76
C PRO A 151 -24.85 -17.62 -11.26
N ASN A 152 -25.20 -18.75 -10.64
CA ASN A 152 -25.50 -18.82 -9.19
C ASN A 152 -24.32 -18.42 -8.30
N ASP A 153 -23.09 -18.55 -8.79
CA ASP A 153 -21.85 -18.20 -8.11
C ASP A 153 -21.33 -16.79 -8.46
N ALA A 154 -22.14 -15.97 -9.15
CA ALA A 154 -21.80 -14.58 -9.41
C ALA A 154 -21.91 -13.73 -8.14
N PHE A 155 -20.97 -12.79 -8.00
CA PHE A 155 -20.94 -11.83 -6.91
C PHE A 155 -21.80 -10.60 -7.22
N ASP A 156 -22.48 -10.06 -6.20
CA ASP A 156 -23.11 -8.73 -6.28
C ASP A 156 -22.07 -7.65 -6.01
N ALA A 157 -21.81 -6.80 -7.00
CA ALA A 157 -20.80 -5.76 -6.89
C ALA A 157 -21.13 -4.72 -5.81
N ARG A 158 -22.41 -4.40 -5.61
CA ARG A 158 -22.82 -3.42 -4.60
C ARG A 158 -22.57 -3.95 -3.20
N LEU A 159 -22.87 -5.23 -2.97
CA LEU A 159 -22.65 -5.88 -1.68
C LEU A 159 -21.16 -5.92 -1.33
N ILE A 160 -20.29 -6.20 -2.30
CA ILE A 160 -18.84 -6.18 -2.11
C ILE A 160 -18.36 -4.77 -1.75
N LEU A 161 -18.82 -3.72 -2.44
CA LEU A 161 -18.41 -2.36 -2.12
C LEU A 161 -18.96 -1.87 -0.77
N GLN A 162 -20.13 -2.35 -0.35
CA GLN A 162 -20.66 -2.06 0.98
C GLN A 162 -19.82 -2.71 2.09
N SER A 163 -19.39 -3.95 1.91
CA SER A 163 -18.65 -4.69 2.94
C SER A 163 -17.15 -4.39 2.95
N LEU A 164 -16.51 -4.36 1.77
CA LEU A 164 -15.08 -4.19 1.61
C LEU A 164 -14.69 -2.80 1.09
N GLY A 165 -15.53 -2.16 0.29
CA GLY A 165 -15.21 -0.85 -0.31
C GLY A 165 -14.89 0.22 0.73
N GLN A 166 -15.66 0.29 1.82
CA GLN A 166 -15.44 1.27 2.89
C GLN A 166 -14.05 1.17 3.54
N LYS A 167 -13.54 -0.05 3.72
CA LYS A 167 -12.19 -0.32 4.27
C LYS A 167 -11.09 0.33 3.43
N TYR A 168 -11.30 0.44 2.12
CA TYR A 168 -10.32 0.96 1.17
C TYR A 168 -10.67 2.35 0.62
N GLY A 169 -11.68 3.03 1.19
CA GLY A 169 -12.09 4.36 0.76
C GLY A 169 -12.86 4.38 -0.56
N VAL A 170 -13.67 3.36 -0.83
CA VAL A 170 -14.59 3.28 -1.98
C VAL A 170 -16.03 3.26 -1.48
N SER A 171 -16.86 4.13 -2.01
CA SER A 171 -18.29 4.19 -1.71
C SER A 171 -19.05 2.98 -2.29
N PRO A 172 -20.25 2.67 -1.78
CA PRO A 172 -21.10 1.60 -2.32
C PRO A 172 -21.48 1.76 -3.80
N THR A 173 -21.35 2.97 -4.34
CA THR A 173 -21.63 3.31 -5.75
C THR A 173 -20.40 3.19 -6.65
N GLY A 174 -19.23 2.85 -6.10
CA GLY A 174 -17.98 2.74 -6.85
C GLY A 174 -17.20 4.06 -6.98
N GLN A 175 -17.64 5.14 -6.32
CA GLN A 175 -16.88 6.40 -6.28
C GLN A 175 -15.78 6.32 -5.21
N VAL A 176 -14.57 6.78 -5.55
CA VAL A 176 -13.46 6.85 -4.59
C VAL A 176 -13.73 8.01 -3.63
N LEU A 177 -13.70 7.72 -2.33
CA LEU A 177 -13.82 8.70 -1.28
C LEU A 177 -12.51 9.48 -1.20
N GLN A 178 -12.58 10.78 -1.46
CA GLN A 178 -11.46 11.66 -1.19
C GLN A 178 -11.31 11.81 0.32
N PRO A 179 -10.09 11.73 0.87
CA PRO A 179 -9.87 12.00 2.28
C PRO A 179 -10.29 13.45 2.54
N GLN A 180 -11.28 13.61 3.42
CA GLN A 180 -11.74 14.94 3.82
C GLN A 180 -10.54 15.69 4.41
N PRO A 181 -10.29 16.95 3.99
CA PRO A 181 -9.29 17.76 4.65
C PRO A 181 -9.71 17.88 6.11
N VAL A 182 -8.85 17.42 7.02
CA VAL A 182 -9.05 17.60 8.46
C VAL A 182 -9.02 19.11 8.70
N THR A 183 -10.19 19.75 8.78
CA THR A 183 -10.30 21.13 9.26
C THR A 183 -9.92 21.11 10.73
N VAL A 184 -8.66 21.43 11.01
CA VAL A 184 -8.18 21.68 12.37
C VAL A 184 -9.04 22.83 12.91
N PRO A 185 -9.77 22.66 14.02
CA PRO A 185 -10.48 23.78 14.61
C PRO A 185 -9.41 24.80 15.02
N SER A 186 -9.49 26.01 14.46
CA SER A 186 -8.68 27.12 14.93
C SER A 186 -9.03 27.32 16.41
N ALA A 187 -8.12 26.92 17.29
CA ALA A 187 -8.22 27.19 18.71
C ALA A 187 -8.36 28.70 18.88
N LYS A 188 -9.43 29.11 19.57
CA LYS A 188 -9.71 30.50 19.92
C LYS A 188 -9.11 30.78 21.30
#